data_AF-A0A7X1YEY3-F1
#
_entry.id   AF-A0A7X1YEY3-F1
#
_cell.length_a   1.000
_cell.length_b   1.000
_cell.length_c   1.000
_cell.angle_alpha   90.00
_cell.angle_beta   90.00
_cell.angle_gamma   90.00
#
_symmetry.space_group_name_H-M   'P 1'
#
loop_
_entity.id
_entity.type
_entity.pdbx_description
1 polymer ?
#
loop_
_entity_poly.entity_id
_entity_poly.type
_entity_poly.pdbx_seq_one_letter_code
_entity_poly.pdbx_strand_id
1 'polypeptide(L)'
;SLNTVQPAALKELNQILEKQFSGNSNAARTSLGGVKRAADIMNFLDSSMEAQLMDSIRDIDEDLSGQIEDLMFVFNNLADVDDRGIQALLREVSSDVLVLALKGSDENVQEKIFKNMSKRAAELLRDDLD
;
A
#
# COMPACT_ATOMS: atom_id res chain seq x y z
N SER A 1 -22.09 25.98 45.01
CA SER A 1 -20.64 25.75 44.86
C SER A 1 -20.40 24.32 44.44
N LEU A 2 -19.97 24.11 43.20
CA LEU A 2 -19.69 22.78 42.63
C LEU A 2 -18.36 22.28 43.21
N ASN A 3 -18.47 21.33 44.14
CA ASN A 3 -17.33 20.67 44.78
C ASN A 3 -16.39 20.06 43.73
N THR A 4 -15.10 20.24 43.95
CA THR A 4 -14.01 19.72 43.14
C THR A 4 -14.12 18.19 43.02
N VAL A 5 -14.46 17.72 41.82
CA VAL A 5 -14.42 16.29 41.51
C VAL A 5 -12.96 15.85 41.47
N GLN A 6 -12.63 14.81 42.21
CA GLN A 6 -11.28 14.28 42.31
C GLN A 6 -10.82 13.77 40.92
N PRO A 7 -9.66 14.20 40.39
CA PRO A 7 -9.21 13.83 39.04
C PRO A 7 -9.10 12.32 38.83
N ALA A 8 -8.80 11.57 39.89
CA ALA A 8 -8.74 10.11 39.86
C ALA A 8 -10.10 9.47 39.53
N ALA A 9 -11.19 9.99 40.08
CA ALA A 9 -12.54 9.48 39.83
C ALA A 9 -13.01 9.76 38.39
N LEU A 10 -12.61 10.90 37.81
CA LEU A 10 -12.87 11.19 36.39
C LEU A 10 -12.09 10.27 35.45
N LYS A 11 -10.85 9.94 35.81
CA LYS A 11 -10.01 9.02 35.03
C LYS A 11 -10.54 7.58 35.06
N GLU A 12 -11.00 7.14 36.23
CA GLU A 12 -11.63 5.83 36.41
C GLU A 12 -12.97 5.74 35.66
N LEU A 13 -13.79 6.81 35.70
CA LEU A 13 -15.00 6.92 34.89
C LEU A 13 -14.69 6.80 33.39
N ASN A 14 -13.67 7.51 32.90
CA ASN A 14 -13.26 7.42 31.49
C ASN A 14 -12.81 6.02 31.10
N GLN A 15 -12.04 5.33 31.95
CA GLN A 15 -11.60 3.95 31.68
C GLN A 15 -12.77 2.96 31.65
N ILE A 16 -13.76 3.12 32.53
CA ILE A 16 -14.95 2.27 32.56
C ILE A 16 -15.83 2.54 31.32
N LEU A 17 -15.97 3.81 30.92
CA LEU A 17 -16.67 4.19 29.69
C LEU A 17 -15.98 3.62 28.45
N GLU A 18 -14.65 3.76 28.33
CA GLU A 18 -13.88 3.16 27.22
C GLU A 18 -14.06 1.65 27.16
N LYS A 19 -13.99 0.95 28.29
CA LYS A 19 -14.16 -0.50 28.36
C LYS A 19 -15.57 -0.94 27.94
N GLN A 20 -16.61 -0.22 28.37
CA GLN A 20 -18.00 -0.49 27.98
C GLN A 20 -18.28 -0.21 26.51
N PHE A 21 -17.70 0.86 25.95
CA PHE A 21 -17.83 1.18 24.51
C PHE A 21 -16.96 0.30 23.61
N SER A 22 -15.82 -0.21 24.09
CA SER A 22 -14.97 -1.15 23.37
C SER A 22 -15.58 -2.55 23.23
N GLY A 23 -16.50 -2.93 24.14
CA GLY A 23 -17.13 -4.24 24.15
C GLY A 23 -18.32 -4.40 23.20
N ASN A 24 -18.89 -3.29 22.70
CA ASN A 24 -20.11 -3.32 21.89
C ASN A 24 -19.96 -2.73 20.46
N SER A 25 -18.72 -2.55 20.00
CA SER A 25 -18.40 -2.02 18.67
C SER A 25 -17.94 -3.13 17.71
N ASN A 26 -18.76 -4.17 17.55
CA ASN A 26 -18.69 -5.08 16.39
C ASN A 26 -19.42 -4.53 15.16
N ALA A 27 -19.90 -3.29 15.20
CA ALA A 27 -20.33 -2.55 14.02
C ALA A 27 -19.09 -2.02 13.29
N ALA A 28 -18.59 -2.81 12.33
CA ALA A 28 -17.71 -2.40 11.23
C ALA A 28 -16.76 -1.23 11.56
N ARG A 29 -15.68 -1.51 12.32
CA ARG A 29 -14.45 -0.74 12.13
C ARG A 29 -13.99 -1.03 10.70
N THR A 30 -14.44 -0.23 9.74
CA THR A 30 -13.64 -0.04 8.53
C THR A 30 -12.26 0.35 9.05
N SER A 31 -11.27 -0.50 8.80
CA SER A 31 -9.86 -0.24 9.12
C SER A 31 -9.39 0.98 8.33
N LEU A 32 -9.77 2.18 8.79
CA LEU A 32 -9.43 3.45 8.20
C LEU A 32 -8.05 3.84 8.75
N GLY A 33 -7.00 3.20 8.23
CA GLY A 33 -5.63 3.40 8.71
C GLY A 33 -4.73 2.19 8.47
N GLY A 34 -3.55 2.19 9.09
CA GLY A 34 -2.55 1.12 9.03
C GLY A 34 -1.45 1.34 7.97
N VAL A 35 -0.54 0.37 7.86
CA VAL A 35 0.62 0.41 6.96
C VAL A 35 0.26 0.75 5.51
N LYS A 36 -0.90 0.27 5.02
CA LYS A 36 -1.39 0.58 3.68
C LYS A 36 -1.70 2.07 3.49
N ARG A 37 -2.32 2.72 4.47
CA ARG A 37 -2.61 4.16 4.38
C ARG A 37 -1.35 5.00 4.53
N ALA A 38 -0.39 4.55 5.35
CA ALA A 38 0.92 5.18 5.41
C ALA A 38 1.61 5.10 4.05
N ALA A 39 1.71 3.91 3.45
CA ALA A 39 2.28 3.74 2.11
C ALA A 39 1.57 4.56 1.03
N ASP A 40 0.23 4.59 1.02
CA ASP A 40 -0.55 5.45 0.12
C ASP A 40 -0.11 6.92 0.25
N ILE A 41 0.05 7.44 1.48
CA ILE A 41 0.50 8.83 1.73
C ILE A 41 1.93 9.02 1.22
N MET A 42 2.84 8.09 1.55
CA MET A 42 4.25 8.16 1.16
C MET A 42 4.41 8.25 -0.36
N ASN A 43 3.59 7.52 -1.12
CA ASN A 43 3.61 7.52 -2.59
C ASN A 43 3.25 8.88 -3.23
N PHE A 44 2.62 9.80 -2.48
CA PHE A 44 2.31 11.15 -2.94
C PHE A 44 3.30 12.21 -2.43
N LEU A 45 4.27 11.84 -1.60
CA LEU A 45 5.30 12.75 -1.12
C LEU A 45 6.41 12.90 -2.16
N ASP A 46 7.10 14.05 -2.13
CA ASP A 46 8.34 14.21 -2.88
C ASP A 46 9.40 13.23 -2.36
N SER A 47 10.19 12.63 -3.27
CA SER A 47 11.16 11.58 -2.96
C SER A 47 12.15 11.94 -1.85
N SER A 48 12.53 13.23 -1.73
CA SER A 48 13.41 13.69 -0.65
C SER A 48 12.76 13.66 0.74
N MET A 49 11.46 13.96 0.83
CA MET A 49 10.70 13.93 2.09
C MET A 49 10.33 12.50 2.47
N GLU A 50 9.95 11.71 1.46
CA GLU A 50 9.68 10.28 1.58
C GLU A 50 10.88 9.53 2.14
N ALA A 51 12.07 9.69 1.56
CA ALA A 51 13.29 9.05 2.04
C ALA A 51 13.63 9.43 3.50
N GLN A 52 13.56 10.72 3.84
CA GLN A 52 13.85 11.18 5.20
C GLN A 52 12.87 10.60 6.24
N LEU A 53 11.59 10.49 5.87
CA LEU A 53 10.56 9.95 6.74
C LEU A 53 10.69 8.43 6.87
N MET A 54 11.01 7.71 5.80
CA MET A 54 11.30 6.27 5.84
C MET A 54 12.50 5.95 6.72
N ASP A 55 13.58 6.72 6.64
CA ASP A 55 14.75 6.54 7.50
C ASP A 55 14.38 6.76 8.98
N SER A 56 13.58 7.79 9.26
CA SER A 56 13.11 8.06 10.63
C SER A 56 12.20 6.94 11.17
N ILE A 57 11.38 6.32 10.32
CA ILE A 57 10.55 5.17 10.71
C ILE A 57 11.41 3.94 10.94
N ARG A 58 12.40 3.68 10.06
CA ARG A 58 13.33 2.55 10.16
C ARG A 58 14.15 2.58 11.44
N ASP A 59 14.58 3.77 11.88
CA ASP A 59 15.30 3.94 13.16
C ASP A 59 14.45 3.59 14.39
N ILE A 60 13.12 3.68 14.28
CA ILE A 60 12.18 3.40 15.37
C ILE A 60 11.72 1.93 15.32
N ASP A 61 11.36 1.45 14.13
CA ASP A 61 10.80 0.13 13.89
C ASP A 61 11.11 -0.31 12.46
N GLU A 62 12.13 -1.16 12.32
CA GLU A 62 12.60 -1.70 11.04
C GLU A 62 11.52 -2.55 10.37
N ASP A 63 10.81 -3.40 11.13
CA ASP A 63 9.76 -4.28 10.61
C ASP A 63 8.57 -3.48 10.06
N LEU A 64 8.20 -2.38 10.73
CA LEU A 64 7.17 -1.46 10.26
C LEU A 64 7.61 -0.73 8.99
N SER A 65 8.87 -0.29 8.94
CA SER A 65 9.42 0.36 7.75
C SER A 65 9.38 -0.57 6.53
N GLY A 66 9.77 -1.84 6.69
CA GLY A 66 9.72 -2.84 5.62
C GLY A 66 8.29 -3.07 5.13
N GLN A 67 7.32 -3.18 6.04
CA GLN A 67 5.90 -3.31 5.66
C GLN A 67 5.36 -2.10 4.89
N ILE A 68 5.82 -0.89 5.19
CA ILE A 68 5.42 0.32 4.46
C ILE A 68 6.09 0.34 3.08
N GLU A 69 7.40 0.07 3.02
CA GLU A 69 8.19 0.02 1.78
C GLU A 69 7.63 -1.00 0.78
N ASP A 70 7.28 -2.20 1.25
CA ASP A 70 6.64 -3.25 0.46
C ASP A 70 5.31 -2.81 -0.15
N LEU A 71 4.60 -1.89 0.52
CA LEU A 71 3.31 -1.36 0.08
C LEU A 71 3.45 -0.07 -0.75
N MET A 72 4.65 0.52 -0.80
CA MET A 72 4.93 1.73 -1.60
C MET A 72 5.23 1.41 -3.06
N PHE A 73 5.82 0.25 -3.36
CA PHE A 73 5.97 -0.20 -4.74
C PHE A 73 4.61 -0.56 -5.34
N VAL A 74 3.98 0.43 -5.95
CA VAL A 74 2.71 0.26 -6.66
C VAL A 74 2.99 -0.33 -8.03
N PHE A 75 2.05 -1.15 -8.53
CA PHE A 75 2.14 -1.74 -9.86
C PHE A 75 2.42 -0.70 -10.96
N ASN A 76 1.94 0.53 -10.76
CA ASN A 76 2.18 1.67 -11.65
C ASN A 76 3.66 2.08 -11.79
N ASN A 77 4.51 1.79 -10.80
CA ASN A 77 5.94 2.07 -10.90
C ASN A 77 6.63 1.23 -11.98
N LEU A 78 6.01 0.16 -12.49
CA LEU A 78 6.52 -0.59 -13.64
C LEU A 78 6.70 0.29 -14.89
N ALA A 79 5.93 1.37 -15.03
CA ALA A 79 6.08 2.30 -16.16
C ALA A 79 7.49 2.95 -16.19
N ASP A 80 8.09 3.18 -15.02
CA ASP A 80 9.37 3.87 -14.85
C ASP A 80 10.58 2.92 -14.86
N VAL A 81 10.34 1.61 -14.76
CA VAL A 81 11.40 0.59 -14.83
C VAL A 81 12.05 0.62 -16.22
N ASP A 82 13.35 0.41 -16.31
CA ASP A 82 14.03 0.37 -17.60
C ASP A 82 13.61 -0.85 -18.44
N ASP A 83 13.79 -0.77 -19.76
CA ASP A 83 13.35 -1.83 -20.67
C ASP A 83 14.04 -3.18 -20.36
N ARG A 84 15.28 -3.16 -19.84
CA ARG A 84 15.98 -4.37 -19.42
C ARG A 84 15.37 -5.01 -18.18
N GLY A 85 14.98 -4.21 -17.17
CA GLY A 85 14.29 -4.68 -15.98
C GLY A 85 12.95 -5.31 -16.33
N ILE A 86 12.16 -4.67 -17.20
CA ILE A 86 10.90 -5.24 -17.68
C ILE A 86 11.12 -6.56 -18.42
N GLN A 87 12.11 -6.63 -19.32
CA GLN A 87 12.42 -7.87 -20.01
C GLN A 87 12.91 -8.99 -19.09
N ALA A 88 13.58 -8.67 -17.98
CA ALA A 88 13.94 -9.66 -16.98
C ALA A 88 12.70 -10.17 -16.25
N LEU A 89 11.82 -9.26 -15.82
CA LEU A 89 10.54 -9.60 -15.18
C LEU A 89 9.69 -10.51 -16.08
N LEU A 90 9.57 -10.19 -17.37
CA LEU A 90 8.80 -10.99 -18.33
C LEU A 90 9.35 -12.41 -18.57
N ARG A 91 10.58 -12.73 -18.15
CA ARG A 91 11.12 -14.10 -18.22
C ARG A 91 10.74 -14.94 -17.00
N GLU A 92 10.49 -14.29 -15.87
CA GLU A 92 10.21 -14.94 -14.59
C GLU A 92 8.70 -15.07 -14.30
N VAL A 93 7.87 -14.28 -15.00
CA VAL A 93 6.41 -14.24 -14.80
C VAL A 93 5.70 -15.04 -15.89
N SER A 94 4.75 -15.90 -15.48
CA SER A 94 3.92 -16.66 -16.42
C SER A 94 2.85 -15.78 -17.09
N SER A 95 2.42 -16.18 -18.29
CA SER A 95 1.38 -15.46 -19.03
C SER A 95 0.08 -15.29 -18.22
N ASP A 96 -0.38 -16.33 -17.52
CA ASP A 96 -1.63 -16.29 -16.74
C ASP A 96 -1.59 -15.23 -15.63
N VAL A 97 -0.45 -15.10 -14.95
CA VAL A 97 -0.26 -14.08 -13.90
C VAL A 97 -0.20 -12.70 -14.53
N LEU A 98 0.45 -12.57 -15.69
CA LEU A 98 0.56 -11.30 -16.41
C LEU A 98 -0.82 -10.82 -16.91
N VAL A 99 -1.66 -11.71 -17.45
CA VAL A 99 -3.05 -11.40 -17.85
C VAL A 99 -3.82 -10.84 -16.66
N LEU A 100 -3.77 -11.55 -15.52
CA LEU A 100 -4.48 -11.10 -14.32
C LEU A 100 -3.97 -9.75 -13.81
N ALA A 101 -2.64 -9.54 -13.82
CA ALA A 101 -2.02 -8.32 -13.33
C ALA A 101 -2.31 -7.10 -14.24
N LEU A 102 -2.37 -7.31 -15.55
CA LEU A 102 -2.70 -6.25 -16.52
C LEU A 102 -4.21 -5.94 -16.58
N LYS A 103 -5.06 -6.86 -16.10
CA LYS A 103 -6.51 -6.67 -16.04
C LYS A 103 -6.88 -5.65 -14.96
N GLY A 104 -6.81 -4.38 -15.34
CA GLY A 104 -7.05 -3.24 -14.46
C GLY A 104 -5.81 -2.37 -14.20
N SER A 105 -4.70 -2.63 -14.89
CA SER A 105 -3.54 -1.74 -14.85
C SER A 105 -3.74 -0.52 -15.75
N ASP A 106 -3.10 0.58 -15.39
CA ASP A 106 -3.09 1.80 -16.20
C ASP A 106 -2.48 1.56 -17.59
N GLU A 107 -2.91 2.35 -18.58
CA GLU A 107 -2.50 2.21 -19.98
C GLU A 107 -0.98 2.31 -20.15
N ASN A 108 -0.32 3.20 -19.39
CA ASN A 108 1.13 3.37 -19.43
C ASN A 108 1.90 2.09 -19.05
N VAL A 109 1.41 1.34 -18.08
CA VAL A 109 2.00 0.05 -17.67
C VAL A 109 1.77 -1.00 -18.75
N GLN A 110 0.54 -1.06 -19.31
CA GLN A 110 0.24 -1.99 -20.41
C GLN A 110 1.15 -1.73 -21.62
N GLU A 111 1.27 -0.47 -22.04
CA GLU A 111 2.16 -0.08 -23.14
C GLU A 111 3.61 -0.45 -22.86
N LYS A 112 4.09 -0.19 -21.64
CA LYS A 112 5.45 -0.53 -21.22
C LYS A 112 5.73 -2.03 -21.31
N ILE A 113 4.78 -2.85 -20.87
CA ILE A 113 4.87 -4.31 -20.97
C ILE A 113 4.84 -4.77 -22.43
N PHE A 114 3.84 -4.36 -23.22
CA PHE A 114 3.71 -4.77 -24.62
C PHE A 114 4.91 -4.35 -25.49
N LYS A 115 5.47 -3.16 -25.25
CA LYS A 115 6.68 -2.66 -25.93
C LYS A 115 7.87 -3.60 -25.72
N ASN A 116 7.94 -4.26 -24.56
CA ASN A 116 9.05 -5.15 -24.19
C ASN A 116 8.79 -6.63 -24.52
N MET A 117 7.68 -6.94 -25.19
CA MET A 117 7.36 -8.28 -25.67
C MET A 117 7.68 -8.45 -27.16
N SER A 118 7.84 -9.70 -27.59
CA SER A 118 7.81 -10.00 -29.03
C SER A 118 6.40 -9.77 -29.58
N LYS A 119 6.27 -9.40 -30.87
CA LYS A 119 4.96 -9.16 -31.51
C LYS A 119 3.97 -10.30 -31.27
N ARG A 120 4.40 -11.54 -31.49
CA ARG A 120 3.58 -12.74 -31.27
C ARG A 120 3.11 -12.88 -29.81
N ALA A 121 3.99 -12.62 -28.85
CA ALA A 121 3.64 -12.75 -27.44
C ALA A 121 2.68 -11.63 -26.99
N ALA A 122 2.86 -10.42 -27.51
CA ALA A 122 1.95 -9.31 -27.27
C ALA A 122 0.56 -9.57 -27.88
N GLU A 123 0.47 -10.15 -29.08
CA GLU A 123 -0.79 -10.56 -29.71
C GLU A 123 -1.53 -11.58 -28.85
N LEU A 124 -0.86 -12.68 -28.45
CA LEU A 124 -1.46 -13.70 -27.59
C LEU A 124 -1.97 -13.11 -26.26
N LEU A 125 -1.18 -12.24 -25.63
CA LEU A 125 -1.56 -11.62 -24.37
C LEU A 125 -2.76 -10.66 -24.52
N ARG A 126 -2.89 -9.98 -25.66
CA ARG A 126 -4.06 -9.13 -25.95
C ARG A 126 -5.31 -9.96 -26.15
N ASP A 127 -5.20 -11.05 -26.90
CA ASP A 127 -6.31 -11.98 -27.12
C ASP A 127 -6.81 -12.59 -25.78
N ASP A 128 -5.91 -12.82 -24.82
CA ASP A 128 -6.24 -13.32 -23.47
C ASP A 128 -6.82 -12.22 -22.53
N LEU A 129 -6.62 -10.94 -22.85
CA LEU A 129 -7.14 -9.81 -22.06
C LEU A 129 -8.58 -9.43 -22.43
N ASP A 130 -8.97 -9.66 -23.68
CA ASP A 130 -10.33 -9.50 -24.21
C ASP A 130 -11.33 -10.50 -23.57
#